data_AF-A0AAJ2GIW9-F1
#
_entry.id   AF-A0AAJ2GIW9-F1
#
_cell.length_a   1.000
_cell.length_b   1.000
_cell.length_c   1.000
_cell.angle_alpha   90.00
_cell.angle_beta   90.00
_cell.angle_gamma   90.00
#
_symmetry.space_group_name_H-M   'P 1'
#
loop_
_entity.id
_entity.type
_entity.pdbx_description
1 polymer ?
#
loop_
_entity_poly.entity_id
_entity_poly.type
_entity_poly.pdbx_seq_one_letter_code
_entity_poly.pdbx_strand_id
1 'polypeptide(L)'
;MTALHILVTAGPTHEPIDPVRYLANRSSGKQGFAIAAALAARGARVTLVAGPVALPTPPGVTRIDVETALEMAAAVEAALPVDAAMMVAAVADWRVDRTAQKIKKGPDGPPTLQLVENPDILATLAASPLRPRLLIGFAAETERVTEHATAKLTRKRADWIVANDVSGDVMGGAANAVHIVTAGGIESWERLPKDEVAARLADRILATLAPNGSATFDTPDTHCYDPAMSGSITIALKRLPHGEGLPLPVYATEGAAGMDVVAAEETVLVPGARAAIATGFAIAIPPGYEVQVRPRSGLALKHGITCLNTPGTIDSDYRGEVKVILANLGQEPFAIARGDRIAQLVPAPVQRAVLEVVEALDDTARGVGGFGSTGR
;
A
#
# COMPACT_ATOMS: atom_id res chain seq x y z
N MET A 1 18.28 -3.94 -6.77
CA MET A 1 17.63 -4.67 -5.67
C MET A 1 17.17 -6.01 -6.19
N THR A 2 17.32 -7.07 -5.42
CA THR A 2 16.67 -8.35 -5.73
C THR A 2 15.15 -8.15 -5.62
N ALA A 3 14.42 -8.52 -6.67
CA ALA A 3 12.95 -8.47 -6.66
C ALA A 3 12.41 -9.27 -5.47
N LEU A 4 11.43 -8.71 -4.74
CA LEU A 4 10.74 -9.38 -3.64
C LEU A 4 10.16 -10.71 -4.14
N HIS A 5 10.40 -11.79 -3.41
CA HIS A 5 9.82 -13.09 -3.72
C HIS A 5 8.50 -13.26 -2.96
N ILE A 6 7.41 -13.39 -3.71
CA ILE A 6 6.07 -13.53 -3.12
C ILE A 6 5.47 -14.86 -3.56
N LEU A 7 5.06 -15.64 -2.58
CA LEU A 7 4.36 -16.91 -2.77
C LEU A 7 2.84 -16.67 -2.71
N VAL A 8 2.12 -17.15 -3.71
CA VAL A 8 0.65 -17.11 -3.75
C VAL A 8 0.14 -18.52 -3.97
N THR A 9 -0.81 -18.98 -3.16
CA THR A 9 -1.57 -20.22 -3.47
C THR A 9 -2.90 -19.84 -4.11
N ALA A 10 -3.38 -20.56 -5.12
CA ALA A 10 -4.69 -20.30 -5.71
C ALA A 10 -5.41 -21.58 -6.16
N GLY A 11 -6.72 -21.49 -6.37
CA GLY A 11 -7.55 -22.61 -6.82
C GLY A 11 -8.02 -23.52 -5.68
N PRO A 12 -8.83 -24.55 -5.98
CA PRO A 12 -9.22 -25.57 -5.03
C PRO A 12 -8.15 -26.64 -4.91
N THR A 13 -8.15 -27.43 -3.83
CA THR A 13 -7.49 -28.74 -3.86
C THR A 13 -8.53 -29.81 -4.19
N HIS A 14 -8.10 -30.86 -4.90
CA HIS A 14 -8.89 -32.04 -5.20
C HIS A 14 -8.29 -33.19 -4.39
N GLU A 15 -9.07 -33.72 -3.44
CA GLU A 15 -8.66 -34.84 -2.60
C GLU A 15 -9.23 -36.14 -3.17
N PRO A 16 -8.44 -37.00 -3.83
CA PRO A 16 -8.96 -38.16 -4.55
C PRO A 16 -9.59 -39.18 -3.62
N ILE A 17 -10.80 -39.59 -3.98
CA ILE A 17 -11.52 -40.72 -3.39
C ILE A 17 -11.13 -42.00 -4.13
N ASP A 18 -11.05 -41.93 -5.46
CA ASP A 18 -10.60 -42.99 -6.38
C ASP A 18 -10.13 -42.35 -7.71
N PRO A 19 -9.76 -43.11 -8.77
CA PRO A 19 -9.25 -42.53 -10.02
C PRO A 19 -10.18 -41.56 -10.76
N VAL A 20 -11.46 -41.45 -10.39
CA VAL A 20 -12.46 -40.63 -11.09
C VAL A 20 -13.15 -39.62 -10.16
N ARG A 21 -13.17 -39.87 -8.85
CA ARG A 21 -13.89 -39.05 -7.86
C ARG A 21 -12.93 -38.39 -6.88
N TYR A 22 -13.26 -37.17 -6.46
CA TYR A 22 -12.50 -36.40 -5.49
C TYR A 22 -13.41 -35.51 -4.62
N LEU A 23 -12.92 -35.07 -3.47
CA LEU A 23 -13.50 -34.01 -2.65
C LEU A 23 -12.83 -32.68 -3.00
N ALA A 24 -13.61 -31.60 -3.15
CA ALA A 24 -13.06 -30.29 -3.49
C ALA A 24 -13.97 -29.15 -3.01
N ASN A 25 -13.34 -28.01 -2.76
CA ASN A 25 -14.04 -26.75 -2.51
C ASN A 25 -14.37 -26.05 -3.84
N ARG A 26 -15.47 -25.29 -3.87
CA ARG A 26 -15.90 -24.55 -5.07
C ARG A 26 -15.11 -23.25 -5.24
N SER A 27 -13.83 -23.33 -5.59
CA SER A 27 -13.02 -22.16 -5.93
C SER A 27 -12.73 -22.10 -7.42
N SER A 28 -12.89 -20.92 -8.02
CA SER A 28 -12.48 -20.67 -9.41
C SER A 28 -11.00 -20.31 -9.55
N GLY A 29 -10.28 -20.07 -8.45
CA GLY A 29 -8.90 -19.59 -8.45
C GLY A 29 -8.69 -18.16 -8.96
N LYS A 30 -9.70 -17.53 -9.57
CA LYS A 30 -9.60 -16.23 -10.26
C LYS A 30 -8.98 -15.12 -9.41
N GLN A 31 -9.35 -15.02 -8.13
CA GLN A 31 -8.81 -13.96 -7.26
C GLN A 31 -7.31 -14.16 -7.00
N GLY A 32 -6.87 -15.39 -6.70
CA GLY A 32 -5.45 -15.69 -6.49
C GLY A 32 -4.61 -15.47 -7.74
N PHE A 33 -5.14 -15.83 -8.92
CA PHE A 33 -4.49 -15.55 -10.21
C PHE A 33 -4.40 -14.05 -10.50
N ALA A 34 -5.47 -13.29 -10.23
CA ALA A 34 -5.45 -11.84 -10.39
C ALA A 34 -4.42 -11.18 -9.46
N ILE A 35 -4.33 -11.63 -8.21
CA ILE A 35 -3.32 -11.15 -7.25
C ILE A 35 -1.91 -11.49 -7.73
N ALA A 36 -1.66 -12.73 -8.18
CA ALA A 36 -0.37 -13.14 -8.71
C ALA A 36 0.04 -12.29 -9.93
N ALA A 37 -0.90 -12.02 -10.84
CA ALA A 37 -0.69 -11.12 -11.98
C ALA A 37 -0.36 -9.69 -11.53
N ALA A 38 -1.13 -9.14 -10.59
CA ALA A 38 -0.93 -7.79 -10.08
C ALA A 38 0.41 -7.60 -9.37
N LEU A 39 0.86 -8.60 -8.62
CA LEU A 39 2.18 -8.62 -7.97
C LEU A 39 3.32 -8.70 -9.00
N ALA A 40 3.21 -9.59 -9.99
CA ALA A 40 4.21 -9.73 -11.05
C ALA A 40 4.31 -8.46 -11.90
N ALA A 41 3.19 -7.83 -12.21
CA ALA A 41 3.14 -6.54 -12.93
C ALA A 41 3.84 -5.40 -12.17
N ARG A 42 4.02 -5.53 -10.85
CA ARG A 42 4.75 -4.58 -9.98
C ARG A 42 6.19 -5.02 -9.70
N GLY A 43 6.72 -5.94 -10.50
CA GLY A 43 8.12 -6.37 -10.43
C GLY A 43 8.44 -7.40 -9.36
N ALA A 44 7.44 -7.97 -8.66
CA ALA A 44 7.69 -9.06 -7.73
C ALA A 44 8.04 -10.35 -8.48
N ARG A 45 8.99 -11.13 -7.95
CA ARG A 45 9.16 -12.53 -8.36
C ARG A 45 8.05 -13.34 -7.73
N VAL A 46 7.10 -13.83 -8.53
CA VAL A 46 5.92 -14.54 -8.01
C VAL A 46 6.04 -16.05 -8.24
N THR A 47 5.91 -16.83 -7.17
CA THR A 47 5.63 -18.26 -7.24
C THR A 47 4.14 -18.48 -6.98
N LEU A 48 3.43 -19.03 -7.96
CA LEU A 48 2.01 -19.34 -7.86
C LEU A 48 1.83 -20.86 -7.73
N VAL A 49 1.48 -21.35 -6.53
CA VAL A 49 1.09 -22.75 -6.33
C VAL A 49 -0.40 -22.87 -6.61
N ALA A 50 -0.74 -23.47 -7.75
CA ALA A 50 -2.10 -23.55 -8.26
C ALA A 50 -2.66 -24.97 -8.10
N GLY A 51 -3.77 -25.08 -7.39
CA GLY A 51 -4.63 -26.25 -7.47
C GLY A 51 -5.34 -26.37 -8.84
N PRO A 52 -6.16 -27.40 -9.09
CA PRO A 52 -6.70 -27.68 -10.42
C PRO A 52 -7.61 -26.56 -10.96
N VAL A 53 -7.09 -25.74 -11.88
CA VAL A 53 -7.83 -24.69 -12.61
C VAL A 53 -7.32 -24.52 -14.04
N ALA A 54 -8.25 -24.20 -14.96
CA ALA A 54 -7.96 -23.93 -16.37
C ALA A 54 -7.72 -22.43 -16.67
N LEU A 55 -7.06 -21.73 -15.75
CA LEU A 55 -6.67 -20.33 -15.94
C LEU A 55 -5.28 -20.24 -16.58
N PRO A 56 -5.04 -19.31 -17.51
CA PRO A 56 -3.70 -19.11 -18.06
C PRO A 56 -2.75 -18.59 -16.98
N THR A 57 -1.48 -18.99 -17.05
CA THR A 57 -0.44 -18.46 -16.16
C THR A 57 -0.21 -16.98 -16.52
N PRO A 58 -0.30 -16.05 -15.54
CA PRO A 58 -0.03 -14.64 -15.81
C PRO A 58 1.42 -14.40 -16.25
N PRO A 59 1.70 -13.37 -17.08
CA PRO A 59 3.06 -12.99 -17.43
C PRO A 59 3.93 -12.73 -16.18
N GLY A 60 5.17 -13.19 -16.20
CA GLY A 60 6.12 -12.99 -15.08
C GLY A 60 5.88 -13.88 -13.84
N VAL A 61 4.89 -14.77 -13.87
CA VAL A 61 4.58 -15.69 -12.75
C VAL A 61 5.16 -17.08 -13.02
N THR A 62 5.86 -17.64 -12.02
CA THR A 62 6.25 -19.06 -12.03
C THR A 62 5.15 -19.89 -11.40
N ARG A 63 4.40 -20.65 -12.21
CA ARG A 63 3.31 -21.52 -11.74
C ARG A 63 3.83 -22.92 -11.40
N ILE A 64 3.37 -23.46 -10.27
CA ILE A 64 3.53 -24.85 -9.85
C ILE A 64 2.14 -25.45 -9.74
N ASP A 65 1.84 -26.45 -10.55
CA ASP A 65 0.57 -27.16 -10.50
C ASP A 65 0.61 -28.28 -9.45
N VAL A 66 -0.43 -28.32 -8.63
CA VAL A 66 -0.66 -29.35 -7.60
C VAL A 66 -2.11 -29.80 -7.67
N GLU A 67 -2.40 -31.00 -7.20
CA GLU A 67 -3.76 -31.53 -7.14
C GLU A 67 -4.29 -31.51 -5.71
N THR A 68 -3.49 -32.00 -4.76
CA THR A 68 -3.94 -32.24 -3.37
C THR A 68 -3.43 -31.18 -2.38
N ALA A 69 -4.06 -31.11 -1.20
CA ALA A 69 -3.59 -30.27 -0.11
C ALA A 69 -2.17 -30.63 0.37
N LEU A 70 -1.82 -31.93 0.34
CA LEU A 70 -0.47 -32.39 0.71
C LEU A 70 0.59 -31.91 -0.30
N GLU A 71 0.28 -32.02 -1.59
CA GLU A 71 1.16 -31.51 -2.65
C GLU A 71 1.29 -29.99 -2.58
N MET A 72 0.19 -29.28 -2.32
CA MET A 72 0.21 -27.83 -2.11
C MET A 72 1.09 -27.44 -0.92
N ALA A 73 0.98 -28.15 0.21
CA ALA A 73 1.81 -27.92 1.38
C ALA A 73 3.30 -28.15 1.06
N ALA A 74 3.63 -29.24 0.39
CA ALA A 74 5.01 -29.55 -0.01
C ALA A 74 5.58 -28.52 -0.99
N ALA A 75 4.79 -28.07 -1.96
CA ALA A 75 5.21 -27.03 -2.92
C ALA A 75 5.42 -25.67 -2.23
N VAL A 76 4.57 -25.33 -1.26
CA VAL A 76 4.72 -24.13 -0.43
C VAL A 76 6.00 -24.18 0.38
N GLU A 77 6.30 -25.31 1.03
CA GLU A 77 7.52 -25.52 1.80
C GLU A 77 8.78 -25.42 0.92
N ALA A 78 8.77 -26.08 -0.24
CA ALA A 78 9.88 -26.07 -1.19
C ALA A 78 10.15 -24.67 -1.80
N ALA A 79 9.17 -23.77 -1.78
CA ALA A 79 9.32 -22.41 -2.28
C ALA A 79 9.99 -21.45 -1.29
N LEU A 80 10.12 -21.82 0.00
CA LEU A 80 10.75 -20.99 1.02
C LEU A 80 12.29 -20.95 0.84
N PRO A 81 12.96 -19.85 1.23
CA PRO A 81 12.41 -18.65 1.86
C PRO A 81 11.79 -17.67 0.86
N VAL A 82 10.73 -16.98 1.30
CA VAL A 82 10.04 -15.91 0.55
C VAL A 82 9.84 -14.67 1.43
N ASP A 83 9.72 -13.49 0.83
CA ASP A 83 9.46 -12.25 1.54
C ASP A 83 8.02 -12.20 2.08
N ALA A 84 7.05 -12.66 1.28
CA ALA A 84 5.67 -12.80 1.70
C ALA A 84 5.00 -14.05 1.15
N ALA A 85 4.01 -14.54 1.88
CA ALA A 85 3.17 -15.65 1.44
C ALA A 85 1.68 -15.31 1.64
N MET A 86 0.89 -15.53 0.59
CA MET A 86 -0.55 -15.29 0.57
C MET A 86 -1.32 -16.57 0.28
N MET A 87 -2.01 -17.08 1.30
CA MET A 87 -2.75 -18.34 1.26
C MET A 87 -4.19 -18.11 0.75
N VAL A 88 -4.36 -17.96 -0.57
CA VAL A 88 -5.65 -17.71 -1.24
C VAL A 88 -6.37 -18.99 -1.68
N ALA A 89 -5.69 -20.14 -1.73
CA ALA A 89 -6.29 -21.38 -2.21
C ALA A 89 -7.40 -21.85 -1.27
N ALA A 90 -8.43 -22.45 -1.86
CA ALA A 90 -9.49 -23.11 -1.10
C ALA A 90 -9.08 -24.56 -0.81
N VAL A 91 -8.15 -24.72 0.13
CA VAL A 91 -7.64 -26.01 0.57
C VAL A 91 -8.74 -26.78 1.30
N ALA A 92 -8.92 -28.06 0.96
CA ALA A 92 -9.86 -28.92 1.67
C ALA A 92 -9.34 -29.28 3.06
N ASP A 93 -10.14 -29.10 4.10
CA ASP A 93 -9.77 -29.43 5.49
C ASP A 93 -9.60 -30.95 5.71
N TRP A 94 -10.24 -31.77 4.88
CA TRP A 94 -10.28 -33.22 5.00
C TRP A 94 -9.94 -33.91 3.68
N ARG A 95 -9.25 -35.05 3.75
CA ARG A 95 -9.01 -35.97 2.62
C ARG A 95 -9.45 -37.38 2.99
N VAL A 96 -9.67 -38.23 1.98
CA VAL A 96 -9.92 -39.65 2.21
C VAL A 96 -8.64 -40.36 2.66
N ASP A 97 -8.74 -41.19 3.69
CA ASP A 97 -7.67 -42.08 4.09
C ASP A 97 -7.43 -43.16 3.04
N ARG A 98 -6.32 -43.04 2.31
CA ARG A 98 -5.93 -44.00 1.26
C ARG A 98 -5.42 -45.34 1.79
N THR A 99 -5.18 -45.45 3.10
CA THR A 99 -4.79 -46.72 3.73
C THR A 99 -5.99 -47.63 4.00
N ALA A 100 -7.21 -47.08 3.99
CA ALA A 100 -8.45 -47.84 4.07
C ALA A 100 -8.66 -48.68 2.80
N GLN A 101 -9.00 -49.95 2.97
CA GLN A 101 -9.08 -50.95 1.87
C GLN A 101 -10.00 -50.53 0.72
N LYS A 102 -9.66 -51.01 -0.48
CA LYS A 102 -10.39 -50.84 -1.76
C LYS A 102 -11.92 -50.88 -1.56
N ILE A 103 -12.58 -49.78 -1.90
CA ILE A 103 -14.04 -49.64 -1.90
C ILE A 103 -14.67 -50.74 -2.77
N LYS A 104 -15.31 -51.74 -2.14
CA LYS A 104 -16.08 -52.78 -2.84
C LYS A 104 -17.53 -52.30 -3.00
N LYS A 105 -18.06 -52.36 -4.23
CA LYS A 105 -19.51 -52.27 -4.44
C LYS A 105 -20.12 -53.57 -3.94
N GLY A 106 -20.98 -53.50 -2.93
CA GLY A 106 -21.71 -54.63 -2.37
C GLY A 106 -23.15 -54.25 -2.04
N PRO A 107 -24.00 -55.24 -1.71
CA PRO A 107 -25.41 -55.02 -1.35
C PRO A 107 -25.60 -54.25 -0.03
N ASP A 108 -24.53 -53.99 0.72
CA ASP A 108 -24.54 -53.43 2.08
C ASP A 108 -24.63 -51.90 2.16
N GLY A 109 -25.05 -51.22 1.10
CA GLY A 109 -25.27 -49.77 1.07
C GLY A 109 -24.07 -48.94 0.57
N PRO A 110 -24.16 -47.60 0.66
CA PRO A 110 -23.12 -46.72 0.13
C PRO A 110 -21.81 -46.89 0.90
N PRO A 111 -20.65 -46.81 0.23
CA PRO A 111 -19.36 -46.99 0.88
C PRO A 111 -19.09 -45.84 1.87
N THR A 112 -18.61 -46.18 3.06
CA THR A 112 -18.14 -45.20 4.04
C THR A 112 -16.76 -44.69 3.66
N LEU A 113 -16.60 -43.37 3.58
CA LEU A 113 -15.30 -42.72 3.40
C LEU A 113 -14.73 -42.37 4.78
N GLN A 114 -13.57 -42.94 5.12
CA GLN A 114 -12.82 -42.46 6.28
C GLN A 114 -12.07 -41.19 5.91
N LEU A 115 -12.28 -40.13 6.68
CA LEU A 115 -11.65 -38.83 6.46
C LEU A 115 -10.53 -38.61 7.48
N VAL A 116 -9.43 -38.05 7.00
CA VAL A 116 -8.31 -37.59 7.82
C VAL A 116 -8.04 -36.12 7.53
N GLU A 117 -7.63 -35.38 8.55
CA GLU A 117 -7.40 -33.94 8.46
C GLU A 117 -6.18 -33.62 7.58
N ASN A 118 -6.30 -32.59 6.75
CA ASN A 118 -5.22 -32.05 5.93
C ASN A 118 -4.36 -31.06 6.71
N PRO A 119 -3.10 -30.85 6.28
CA PRO A 119 -2.23 -29.88 6.93
C PRO A 119 -2.79 -28.46 6.80
N ASP A 120 -2.75 -27.71 7.90
CA ASP A 120 -3.06 -26.30 7.94
C ASP A 120 -1.87 -25.48 7.43
N ILE A 121 -1.80 -25.26 6.12
CA ILE A 121 -0.65 -24.62 5.45
C ILE A 121 -0.33 -23.25 6.06
N LEU A 122 -1.36 -22.44 6.34
CA LEU A 122 -1.20 -21.11 6.92
C LEU A 122 -0.59 -21.17 8.34
N ALA A 123 -1.14 -22.02 9.21
CA ALA A 123 -0.60 -22.16 10.57
C ALA A 123 0.79 -22.81 10.58
N THR A 124 1.05 -23.73 9.64
CA THR A 124 2.37 -24.37 9.47
C THR A 124 3.42 -23.32 9.09
N LEU A 125 3.13 -22.45 8.12
CA LEU A 125 4.01 -21.33 7.77
C LEU A 125 4.21 -20.37 8.93
N ALA A 126 3.16 -20.07 9.70
CA ALA A 126 3.26 -19.18 10.85
C ALA A 126 4.18 -19.73 11.97
N ALA A 127 4.33 -21.05 12.05
CA ALA A 127 5.22 -21.74 13.00
C ALA A 127 6.60 -22.08 12.42
N SER A 128 6.84 -21.83 11.12
CA SER A 128 8.08 -22.20 10.44
C SER A 128 9.27 -21.34 10.88
N PRO A 129 10.48 -21.89 11.00
CA PRO A 129 11.70 -21.08 11.18
C PRO A 129 12.00 -20.19 9.97
N LEU A 130 11.43 -20.50 8.81
CA LEU A 130 11.50 -19.71 7.57
C LEU A 130 10.21 -18.91 7.34
N ARG A 131 9.50 -18.53 8.42
CA ARG A 131 8.27 -17.74 8.35
C ARG A 131 8.52 -16.48 7.50
N PRO A 132 7.70 -16.20 6.47
CA PRO A 132 7.79 -14.98 5.69
C PRO A 132 7.65 -13.73 6.56
N ARG A 133 8.23 -12.61 6.09
CA ARG A 133 8.11 -11.31 6.77
C ARG A 133 6.65 -10.84 6.83
N LEU A 134 5.86 -11.20 5.81
CA LEU A 134 4.42 -10.95 5.77
C LEU A 134 3.66 -12.23 5.39
N LEU A 135 2.81 -12.70 6.30
CA LEU A 135 1.98 -13.89 6.13
C LEU A 135 0.50 -13.53 6.10
N ILE A 136 -0.16 -13.83 4.98
CA ILE A 136 -1.53 -13.40 4.70
C ILE A 136 -2.42 -14.62 4.49
N GLY A 137 -3.50 -14.73 5.24
CA GLY A 137 -4.57 -15.69 4.99
C GLY A 137 -5.74 -15.10 4.21
N PHE A 138 -6.47 -15.95 3.50
CA PHE A 138 -7.74 -15.58 2.86
C PHE A 138 -8.91 -16.32 3.52
N ALA A 139 -10.07 -15.68 3.59
CA ALA A 139 -11.26 -16.25 4.20
C ALA A 139 -12.52 -15.88 3.41
N ALA A 140 -13.25 -16.88 2.92
CA ALA A 140 -14.59 -16.66 2.42
C ALA A 140 -15.59 -16.94 3.56
N GLU A 141 -16.39 -15.96 3.92
CA GLU A 141 -17.40 -16.06 4.98
C GLU A 141 -18.76 -15.58 4.44
N THR A 142 -19.87 -16.15 4.94
CA THR A 142 -21.24 -15.79 4.52
C THR A 142 -21.99 -14.95 5.54
N GLU A 143 -21.51 -14.94 6.79
CA GLU A 143 -22.07 -14.19 7.90
C GLU A 143 -20.93 -13.78 8.84
N ARG A 144 -21.13 -12.71 9.63
CA ARG A 144 -20.19 -12.28 10.69
C ARG A 144 -18.72 -12.23 10.21
N VAL A 145 -18.52 -11.75 8.99
CA VAL A 145 -17.26 -11.84 8.22
C VAL A 145 -16.07 -11.30 9.02
N THR A 146 -16.21 -10.12 9.62
CA THR A 146 -15.14 -9.44 10.39
C THR A 146 -14.82 -10.14 11.71
N GLU A 147 -15.82 -10.66 12.41
CA GLU A 147 -15.64 -11.43 13.67
C GLU A 147 -14.88 -12.72 13.40
N HIS A 148 -15.31 -13.49 12.40
CA HIS A 148 -14.68 -14.75 12.01
C HIS A 148 -13.25 -14.52 11.51
N ALA A 149 -13.01 -13.46 10.74
CA ALA A 149 -11.70 -13.09 10.25
C ALA A 149 -10.74 -12.69 11.40
N THR A 150 -11.23 -11.95 12.40
CA THR A 150 -10.47 -11.58 13.60
C THR A 150 -10.09 -12.82 14.41
N ALA A 151 -11.02 -13.75 14.63
CA ALA A 151 -10.73 -15.00 15.31
C ALA A 151 -9.72 -15.86 14.53
N LYS A 152 -9.83 -15.88 13.20
CA LYS A 152 -8.91 -16.61 12.30
C LYS A 152 -7.50 -16.01 12.33
N LEU A 153 -7.35 -14.69 12.37
CA LEU A 153 -6.06 -14.00 12.46
C LEU A 153 -5.27 -14.50 13.67
N THR A 154 -5.87 -14.44 14.86
CA THR A 154 -5.25 -14.86 16.11
C THR A 154 -4.95 -16.36 16.14
N ARG A 155 -5.92 -17.19 15.74
CA ARG A 155 -5.78 -18.65 15.75
C ARG A 155 -4.69 -19.14 14.79
N LYS A 156 -4.58 -18.53 13.60
CA LYS A 156 -3.61 -18.92 12.57
C LYS A 156 -2.26 -18.19 12.69
N ARG A 157 -2.15 -17.20 13.59
CA ARG A 157 -0.95 -16.36 13.79
C ARG A 157 -0.48 -15.69 12.48
N ALA A 158 -1.43 -15.34 11.63
CA ALA A 158 -1.17 -14.59 10.41
C ALA A 158 -1.00 -13.10 10.74
N ASP A 159 -0.35 -12.37 9.84
CA ASP A 159 -0.23 -10.91 9.96
C ASP A 159 -1.52 -10.25 9.50
N TRP A 160 -2.09 -10.72 8.37
CA TRP A 160 -3.37 -10.27 7.84
C TRP A 160 -4.32 -11.44 7.54
N ILE A 161 -5.63 -11.21 7.69
CA ILE A 161 -6.68 -12.01 7.09
C ILE A 161 -7.48 -11.14 6.13
N VAL A 162 -7.46 -11.52 4.85
CA VAL A 162 -8.31 -10.92 3.82
C VAL A 162 -9.60 -11.72 3.74
N ALA A 163 -10.69 -11.16 4.25
CA ALA A 163 -11.98 -11.81 4.30
C ALA A 163 -12.93 -11.24 3.26
N ASN A 164 -13.58 -12.10 2.48
CA ASN A 164 -14.56 -11.69 1.50
C ASN A 164 -15.95 -12.25 1.87
N ASP A 165 -16.97 -11.41 1.73
CA ASP A 165 -18.36 -11.82 1.86
C ASP A 165 -18.77 -12.55 0.57
N VAL A 166 -19.16 -13.82 0.69
CA VAL A 166 -19.67 -14.64 -0.44
C VAL A 166 -21.18 -14.86 -0.38
N SER A 167 -21.91 -14.12 0.46
CA SER A 167 -23.36 -14.10 0.44
C SER A 167 -23.86 -13.35 -0.82
N GLY A 168 -24.63 -14.03 -1.68
CA GLY A 168 -25.16 -13.47 -2.94
C GLY A 168 -24.52 -14.03 -4.21
N ASP A 169 -23.30 -13.61 -4.55
CA ASP A 169 -22.56 -14.10 -5.73
C ASP A 169 -21.69 -15.32 -5.36
N VAL A 170 -22.16 -16.51 -5.72
CA VAL A 170 -21.45 -17.78 -5.50
C VAL A 170 -20.02 -17.71 -6.06
N MET A 171 -19.00 -17.79 -5.19
CA MET A 171 -17.57 -18.09 -5.46
C MET A 171 -17.08 -17.81 -6.91
N GLY A 172 -17.27 -16.58 -7.41
CA GLY A 172 -17.17 -16.37 -8.85
C GLY A 172 -17.56 -15.00 -9.40
N GLY A 173 -18.32 -14.20 -8.64
CA GLY A 173 -18.80 -12.86 -9.04
C GLY A 173 -17.71 -11.91 -9.53
N ALA A 174 -18.10 -10.90 -10.31
CA ALA A 174 -17.18 -9.92 -10.90
C ALA A 174 -16.62 -8.93 -9.87
N ALA A 175 -17.35 -8.70 -8.78
CA ALA A 175 -16.98 -7.75 -7.74
C ALA A 175 -17.16 -8.32 -6.32
N ASN A 176 -16.26 -7.96 -5.42
CA ASN A 176 -16.18 -8.46 -4.06
C ASN A 176 -16.12 -7.30 -3.06
N ALA A 177 -16.87 -7.41 -1.96
CA ALA A 177 -16.56 -6.65 -0.75
C ALA A 177 -15.46 -7.39 0.02
N VAL A 178 -14.46 -6.67 0.50
CA VAL A 178 -13.27 -7.25 1.14
C VAL A 178 -12.97 -6.53 2.44
N HIS A 179 -12.77 -7.29 3.51
CA HIS A 179 -12.33 -6.80 4.81
C HIS A 179 -10.92 -7.32 5.08
N ILE A 180 -9.97 -6.41 5.29
CA ILE A 180 -8.59 -6.74 5.66
C ILE A 180 -8.49 -6.56 7.17
N VAL A 181 -8.34 -7.67 7.87
CA VAL A 181 -8.19 -7.69 9.33
C VAL A 181 -6.72 -7.84 9.67
N THR A 182 -6.21 -6.91 10.48
CA THR A 182 -4.83 -6.87 10.96
C THR A 182 -4.82 -6.67 12.48
N ALA A 183 -3.65 -6.81 13.12
CA ALA A 183 -3.51 -6.47 14.53
C ALA A 183 -3.79 -4.97 14.83
N GLY A 184 -3.63 -4.08 13.84
CA GLY A 184 -3.86 -2.65 13.97
C GLY A 184 -5.30 -2.19 13.72
N GLY A 185 -6.19 -3.10 13.31
CA GLY A 185 -7.58 -2.78 13.00
C GLY A 185 -8.10 -3.45 11.73
N ILE A 186 -9.32 -3.06 11.35
CA ILE A 186 -10.05 -3.60 10.20
C ILE A 186 -10.18 -2.50 9.15
N GLU A 187 -9.73 -2.79 7.94
CA GLU A 187 -9.99 -1.96 6.78
C GLU A 187 -11.01 -2.63 5.88
N SER A 188 -12.01 -1.89 5.43
CA SER A 188 -13.10 -2.43 4.62
C SER A 188 -13.12 -1.74 3.27
N TRP A 189 -13.12 -2.54 2.21
CA TRP A 189 -13.31 -2.10 0.84
C TRP A 189 -14.71 -2.50 0.40
N GLU A 190 -15.46 -1.51 -0.08
CA GLU A 190 -16.77 -1.75 -0.69
C GLU A 190 -16.65 -2.62 -1.96
N ARG A 191 -17.78 -2.88 -2.63
CA ARG A 191 -17.85 -3.83 -3.76
C ARG A 191 -16.97 -3.37 -4.93
N LEU A 192 -15.78 -3.97 -5.07
CA LEU A 192 -14.78 -3.66 -6.09
C LEU A 192 -14.59 -4.82 -7.07
N PRO A 193 -14.29 -4.55 -8.35
CA PRO A 193 -13.83 -5.55 -9.31
C PRO A 193 -12.64 -6.38 -8.79
N LYS A 194 -12.55 -7.66 -9.16
CA LYS A 194 -11.51 -8.58 -8.66
C LYS A 194 -10.09 -8.17 -8.99
N ASP A 195 -9.90 -7.61 -10.18
CA ASP A 195 -8.64 -7.03 -10.66
C ASP A 195 -8.26 -5.79 -9.86
N GLU A 196 -9.23 -4.95 -9.49
CA GLU A 196 -8.99 -3.80 -8.63
C GLU A 196 -8.64 -4.22 -7.19
N VAL A 197 -9.35 -5.20 -6.63
CA VAL A 197 -9.00 -5.83 -5.35
C VAL A 197 -7.58 -6.40 -5.40
N ALA A 198 -7.23 -7.09 -6.49
CA ALA A 198 -5.90 -7.66 -6.67
C ALA A 198 -4.82 -6.59 -6.76
N ALA A 199 -5.06 -5.51 -7.52
CA ALA A 199 -4.16 -4.38 -7.65
C ALA A 199 -3.91 -3.72 -6.28
N ARG A 200 -4.98 -3.37 -5.55
CA ARG A 200 -4.89 -2.75 -4.23
C ARG A 200 -4.19 -3.65 -3.20
N LEU A 201 -4.46 -4.96 -3.22
CA LEU A 201 -3.76 -5.91 -2.36
C LEU A 201 -2.27 -5.98 -2.71
N ALA A 202 -1.94 -6.04 -4.00
CA ALA A 202 -0.55 -6.08 -4.44
C ALA A 202 0.22 -4.82 -4.02
N ASP A 203 -0.36 -3.63 -4.21
CA ASP A 203 0.21 -2.36 -3.76
C ASP A 203 0.46 -2.37 -2.24
N ARG A 204 -0.54 -2.78 -1.47
CA ARG A 204 -0.44 -2.83 0.00
C ARG A 204 0.62 -3.82 0.48
N ILE A 205 0.69 -5.01 -0.13
CA ILE A 205 1.67 -6.05 0.19
C ILE A 205 3.08 -5.52 -0.04
N LEU A 206 3.33 -4.93 -1.22
CA LEU A 206 4.64 -4.41 -1.57
C LEU A 206 5.03 -3.22 -0.69
N ALA A 207 4.11 -2.30 -0.41
CA ALA A 207 4.34 -1.20 0.53
C ALA A 207 4.71 -1.70 1.94
N THR A 208 4.10 -2.80 2.39
CA THR A 208 4.39 -3.40 3.70
C THR A 208 5.76 -4.10 3.73
N LEU A 209 6.18 -4.67 2.60
CA LEU A 209 7.45 -5.39 2.47
C LEU A 209 8.62 -4.49 2.10
N ALA A 210 8.34 -3.28 1.60
CA ALA A 210 9.34 -2.31 1.25
C ALA A 210 10.33 -2.17 2.41
N PRO A 211 11.65 -2.38 2.16
CA PRO A 211 12.63 -2.18 3.21
C PRO A 211 12.49 -0.76 3.74
N ASN A 212 12.43 -0.60 5.07
CA ASN A 212 12.67 0.70 5.70
C ASN A 212 14.06 1.16 5.26
N GLY A 213 14.12 1.92 4.17
CA GLY A 213 15.36 2.34 3.54
C GLY A 213 16.08 1.22 2.79
N SER A 214 15.74 1.03 1.51
CA SER A 214 16.74 1.12 0.44
C SER A 214 16.00 1.22 -0.89
N ALA A 215 16.49 2.09 -1.77
CA ALA A 215 16.01 2.24 -3.14
C ALA A 215 17.16 1.82 -4.08
N THR A 216 16.84 1.07 -5.14
CA THR A 216 17.65 1.04 -6.36
C THR A 216 16.71 1.25 -7.53
N PHE A 217 17.11 2.15 -8.40
CA PHE A 217 16.38 2.76 -9.49
C PHE A 217 15.88 1.77 -10.55
N ASP A 218 14.61 1.88 -10.91
CA ASP A 218 14.18 2.00 -12.31
C ASP A 218 12.89 2.86 -12.33
N THR A 219 12.86 3.89 -13.17
CA THR A 219 11.85 4.98 -13.21
C THR A 219 10.64 4.62 -14.09
N PRO A 220 9.62 5.50 -14.24
CA PRO A 220 8.76 6.14 -13.24
C PRO A 220 7.27 5.94 -13.63
N ASP A 221 6.39 5.55 -12.72
CA ASP A 221 4.95 5.81 -12.94
C ASP A 221 4.29 6.33 -11.66
N THR A 222 4.11 7.65 -11.68
CA THR A 222 3.00 8.41 -11.12
C THR A 222 2.30 7.81 -9.92
N HIS A 223 2.77 8.11 -8.70
CA HIS A 223 1.90 8.47 -7.58
C HIS A 223 2.56 9.65 -6.86
N CYS A 224 2.38 10.85 -7.42
CA CYS A 224 2.33 12.02 -6.57
C CYS A 224 1.11 11.80 -5.66
N TYR A 225 1.38 11.51 -4.38
CA TYR A 225 0.43 11.15 -3.31
C TYR A 225 0.30 9.63 -3.06
N ASP A 226 1.12 9.12 -2.13
CA ASP A 226 0.89 7.87 -1.42
C ASP A 226 -0.07 8.14 -0.23
N PRO A 227 -1.32 7.62 -0.24
CA PRO A 227 -2.25 7.78 0.86
C PRO A 227 -1.93 6.84 2.06
N ALA A 228 -0.93 5.96 1.96
CA ALA A 228 -0.52 5.07 3.04
C ALA A 228 0.42 5.75 4.07
N MET A 229 0.89 6.97 3.80
CA MET A 229 1.45 7.88 4.82
C MET A 229 0.34 8.63 5.58
N SER A 230 -0.80 7.97 5.84
CA SER A 230 -1.98 8.55 6.51
C SER A 230 -1.96 8.42 8.05
N GLY A 231 -0.77 8.30 8.63
CA GLY A 231 -0.56 8.67 10.02
C GLY A 231 -0.39 10.18 10.12
N SER A 232 -1.11 10.85 11.02
CA SER A 232 -0.78 12.24 11.35
C SER A 232 0.66 12.30 11.89
N ILE A 233 1.50 13.13 11.28
CA ILE A 233 2.83 13.39 11.83
C ILE A 233 2.74 14.43 12.95
N THR A 234 3.58 14.29 13.97
CA THR A 234 3.73 15.31 15.02
C THR A 234 4.95 16.17 14.72
N ILE A 235 4.74 17.47 14.49
CA ILE A 235 5.80 18.47 14.36
C ILE A 235 5.89 19.24 15.67
N ALA A 236 7.04 19.23 16.33
CA ALA A 236 7.23 20.03 17.53
C ALA A 236 7.41 21.50 17.14
N LEU A 237 6.70 22.41 17.80
CA LEU A 237 6.78 23.85 17.54
C LEU A 237 7.23 24.58 18.81
N LYS A 238 8.25 25.42 18.67
CA LYS A 238 8.73 26.33 19.71
C LYS A 238 8.34 27.77 19.36
N ARG A 239 7.50 28.38 20.19
CA ARG A 239 7.17 29.81 20.06
C ARG A 239 8.36 30.67 20.49
N LEU A 240 8.63 31.72 19.73
CA LEU A 240 9.64 32.74 20.01
C LEU A 240 8.99 33.99 20.65
N PRO A 241 9.73 34.86 21.35
CA PRO A 241 9.14 36.00 22.08
C PRO A 241 8.26 36.91 21.21
N HIS A 242 8.70 37.27 19.99
CA HIS A 242 7.91 38.12 19.08
C HIS A 242 6.70 37.40 18.45
N GLY A 243 6.62 36.07 18.61
CA GLY A 243 5.46 35.26 18.25
C GLY A 243 4.40 35.15 19.35
N GLU A 244 4.62 35.70 20.55
CA GLU A 244 3.64 35.65 21.63
C GLU A 244 2.28 36.27 21.25
N GLY A 245 1.18 35.64 21.70
CA GLY A 245 -0.18 36.08 21.36
C GLY A 245 -0.65 35.81 19.93
N LEU A 246 0.18 35.24 19.04
CA LEU A 246 -0.25 34.84 17.69
C LEU A 246 -0.86 33.43 17.66
N PRO A 247 -1.84 33.18 16.77
CA PRO A 247 -2.32 31.82 16.52
C PRO A 247 -1.18 30.93 16.04
N LEU A 248 -1.22 29.65 16.43
CA LEU A 248 -0.36 28.63 15.83
C LEU A 248 -0.84 28.33 14.40
N PRO A 249 0.02 27.76 13.53
CA PRO A 249 -0.41 27.23 12.26
C PRO A 249 -1.54 26.22 12.47
N VAL A 250 -2.67 26.42 11.77
CA VAL A 250 -3.86 25.58 11.93
C VAL A 250 -4.53 25.33 10.59
N TYR A 251 -5.10 24.13 10.43
CA TYR A 251 -5.98 23.81 9.31
C TYR A 251 -7.32 24.53 9.49
N ALA A 252 -7.69 25.36 8.51
CA ALA A 252 -8.90 26.17 8.60
C ALA A 252 -10.19 25.33 8.53
N THR A 253 -10.13 24.18 7.87
CA THR A 253 -11.24 23.22 7.70
C THR A 253 -10.71 21.79 7.76
N GLU A 254 -11.60 20.81 7.97
CA GLU A 254 -11.24 19.39 8.00
C GLU A 254 -10.56 18.91 6.71
N GLY A 255 -10.95 19.45 5.56
CA GLY A 255 -10.36 19.13 4.26
C GLY A 255 -9.19 20.04 3.84
N ALA A 256 -8.71 20.94 4.70
CA ALA A 256 -7.63 21.86 4.34
C ALA A 256 -6.29 21.11 4.24
N ALA A 257 -5.62 21.23 3.09
CA ALA A 257 -4.30 20.64 2.88
C ALA A 257 -3.16 21.44 3.53
N GLY A 258 -3.38 22.72 3.85
CA GLY A 258 -2.36 23.63 4.38
C GLY A 258 -2.80 24.32 5.65
N MET A 259 -1.84 24.60 6.53
CA MET A 259 -2.02 25.37 7.75
C MET A 259 -1.73 26.84 7.49
N ASP A 260 -2.69 27.74 7.72
CA ASP A 260 -2.48 29.19 7.56
C ASP A 260 -1.38 29.66 8.53
N VAL A 261 -0.40 30.42 8.04
CA VAL A 261 0.67 31.03 8.84
C VAL A 261 0.53 32.55 8.86
N VAL A 262 0.83 33.15 10.00
CA VAL A 262 0.70 34.60 10.21
C VAL A 262 2.05 35.30 10.32
N ALA A 263 2.08 36.59 9.99
CA ALA A 263 3.25 37.45 10.19
C ALA A 263 3.43 37.79 11.69
N ALA A 264 4.66 37.72 12.19
CA ALA A 264 5.04 38.16 13.53
C ALA A 264 5.63 39.57 13.58
N GLU A 265 5.66 40.26 12.45
CA GLU A 265 6.19 41.61 12.29
C GLU A 265 5.33 42.44 11.33
N GLU A 266 5.58 43.74 11.30
CA GLU A 266 4.92 44.70 10.41
C GLU A 266 5.91 45.19 9.35
N THR A 267 5.47 45.25 8.09
CA THR A 267 6.29 45.79 7.00
C THR A 267 5.45 46.22 5.80
N VAL A 268 6.06 46.91 4.85
CA VAL A 268 5.42 47.25 3.57
C VAL A 268 6.28 46.74 2.42
N LEU A 269 5.69 45.89 1.57
CA LEU A 269 6.31 45.41 0.34
C LEU A 269 5.90 46.33 -0.82
N VAL A 270 6.81 47.17 -1.27
CA VAL A 270 6.62 47.96 -2.51
C VAL A 270 6.71 47.05 -3.75
N PRO A 271 6.08 47.42 -4.88
CA PRO A 271 6.17 46.66 -6.13
C PRO A 271 7.62 46.30 -6.51
N GLY A 272 7.85 45.04 -6.88
CA GLY A 272 9.18 44.50 -7.22
C GLY A 272 10.08 44.17 -6.02
N ALA A 273 9.70 44.54 -4.79
CA ALA A 273 10.46 44.21 -3.59
C ALA A 273 10.17 42.79 -3.08
N ARG A 274 11.08 42.30 -2.24
CA ARG A 274 10.97 41.04 -1.51
C ARG A 274 11.46 41.19 -0.08
N ALA A 275 10.88 40.46 0.86
CA ALA A 275 11.36 40.39 2.24
C ALA A 275 11.11 38.99 2.84
N ALA A 276 11.97 38.59 3.77
CA ALA A 276 11.79 37.39 4.57
C ALA A 276 11.01 37.73 5.84
N ILE A 277 9.70 37.47 5.83
CA ILE A 277 8.79 37.85 6.90
C ILE A 277 8.86 36.85 8.06
N ALA A 278 9.13 37.36 9.27
CA ALA A 278 9.18 36.57 10.50
C ALA A 278 7.81 35.94 10.84
N THR A 279 7.80 34.70 11.33
CA THR A 279 6.57 34.01 11.79
C THR A 279 6.50 33.82 13.31
N GLY A 280 7.59 34.08 14.03
CA GLY A 280 7.61 34.02 15.49
C GLY A 280 7.64 32.60 16.08
N PHE A 281 7.98 31.59 15.28
CA PHE A 281 8.18 30.22 15.77
C PHE A 281 9.31 29.49 15.03
N ALA A 282 9.84 28.45 15.68
CA ALA A 282 10.71 27.44 15.10
C ALA A 282 10.00 26.08 15.16
N ILE A 283 10.35 25.16 14.26
CA ILE A 283 9.78 23.81 14.23
C ILE A 283 10.86 22.73 14.21
N ALA A 284 10.52 21.54 14.68
CA ALA A 284 11.29 20.32 14.49
C ALA A 284 10.41 19.29 13.76
N ILE A 285 10.76 19.04 12.50
CA ILE A 285 10.04 18.13 11.61
C ILE A 285 10.69 16.74 11.76
N PRO A 286 9.90 15.65 11.80
CA PRO A 286 10.44 14.30 11.84
C PRO A 286 11.26 13.96 10.57
N PRO A 287 12.31 13.12 10.68
CA PRO A 287 13.04 12.63 9.51
C PRO A 287 12.12 11.97 8.48
N GLY A 288 12.45 12.13 7.19
CA GLY A 288 11.62 11.62 6.09
C GLY A 288 10.53 12.59 5.61
N TYR A 289 10.42 13.76 6.24
CA TYR A 289 9.46 14.80 5.87
C TYR A 289 10.14 16.16 5.73
N GLU A 290 9.54 17.02 4.92
CA GLU A 290 9.77 18.45 4.83
C GLU A 290 8.47 19.19 5.16
N VAL A 291 8.56 20.50 5.37
CA VAL A 291 7.39 21.37 5.35
C VAL A 291 7.54 22.37 4.22
N GLN A 292 6.54 22.42 3.35
CA GLN A 292 6.49 23.34 2.21
C GLN A 292 5.75 24.61 2.59
N VAL A 293 6.34 25.76 2.29
CA VAL A 293 5.73 27.08 2.38
C VAL A 293 5.10 27.40 1.01
N ARG A 294 3.78 27.57 0.98
CA ARG A 294 3.02 27.86 -0.25
C ARG A 294 2.32 29.22 -0.18
N PRO A 295 2.15 29.91 -1.31
CA PRO A 295 1.42 31.16 -1.37
C PRO A 295 -0.07 30.94 -1.08
N ARG A 296 -0.72 32.01 -0.60
CA ARG A 296 -2.19 32.06 -0.47
C ARG A 296 -2.76 32.61 -1.78
N SER A 297 -3.64 31.85 -2.43
CA SER A 297 -4.23 32.22 -3.72
C SER A 297 -4.91 33.60 -3.70
N GLY A 298 -5.55 33.96 -2.58
CA GLY A 298 -6.18 35.26 -2.42
C GLY A 298 -5.20 36.43 -2.43
N LEU A 299 -4.01 36.28 -1.84
CA LEU A 299 -2.97 37.32 -1.85
C LEU A 299 -2.35 37.45 -3.24
N ALA A 300 -2.07 36.32 -3.90
CA ALA A 300 -1.52 36.29 -5.24
C ALA A 300 -2.48 36.94 -6.25
N LEU A 301 -3.76 36.57 -6.23
CA LEU A 301 -4.75 37.06 -7.18
C LEU A 301 -5.13 38.54 -6.95
N LYS A 302 -5.32 38.95 -5.70
CA LYS A 302 -5.83 40.30 -5.38
C LYS A 302 -4.75 41.37 -5.32
N HIS A 303 -3.55 41.00 -4.90
CA HIS A 303 -2.48 41.95 -4.57
C HIS A 303 -1.15 41.64 -5.27
N GLY A 304 -1.05 40.54 -6.03
CA GLY A 304 0.21 40.12 -6.64
C GLY A 304 1.25 39.63 -5.63
N ILE A 305 0.85 39.30 -4.41
CA ILE A 305 1.78 38.84 -3.36
C ILE A 305 1.93 37.34 -3.42
N THR A 306 3.17 36.87 -3.55
CA THR A 306 3.50 35.45 -3.62
C THR A 306 4.71 35.09 -2.77
N CYS A 307 4.87 33.80 -2.47
CA CYS A 307 6.11 33.26 -1.91
C CYS A 307 7.15 33.15 -3.04
N LEU A 308 8.25 33.89 -2.95
CA LEU A 308 9.23 34.00 -4.03
C LEU A 308 9.90 32.67 -4.37
N ASN A 309 10.13 31.84 -3.36
CA ASN A 309 10.78 30.54 -3.48
C ASN A 309 9.77 29.38 -3.52
N THR A 310 8.53 29.60 -3.97
CA THR A 310 7.47 28.58 -3.87
C THR A 310 7.72 27.31 -4.72
N PRO A 311 7.47 26.10 -4.17
CA PRO A 311 7.27 25.85 -2.74
C PRO A 311 8.57 26.07 -1.97
N GLY A 312 8.51 26.86 -0.89
CA GLY A 312 9.68 27.07 -0.03
C GLY A 312 9.90 25.84 0.85
N THR A 313 11.06 25.23 0.82
CA THR A 313 11.35 24.02 1.63
C THR A 313 11.88 24.39 3.02
N ILE A 314 11.33 23.74 4.04
CA ILE A 314 11.88 23.72 5.40
C ILE A 314 12.36 22.29 5.69
N ASP A 315 13.67 22.12 5.80
CA ASP A 315 14.31 20.84 6.03
C ASP A 315 14.10 20.30 7.46
N SER A 316 14.13 18.97 7.60
CA SER A 316 13.90 18.29 8.89
C SER A 316 14.98 18.54 9.96
N ASP A 317 16.16 18.99 9.56
CA ASP A 317 17.28 19.35 10.45
C ASP A 317 17.34 20.86 10.74
N TYR A 318 16.52 21.69 10.10
CA TYR A 318 16.45 23.12 10.39
C TYR A 318 15.75 23.36 11.74
N ARG A 319 16.36 24.21 12.58
CA ARG A 319 15.84 24.57 13.93
C ARG A 319 15.74 26.07 14.16
N GLY A 320 16.05 26.88 13.14
CA GLY A 320 15.92 28.33 13.20
C GLY A 320 14.45 28.77 13.13
N GLU A 321 14.24 30.09 13.22
CA GLU A 321 12.92 30.66 12.98
C GLU A 321 12.44 30.37 11.56
N VAL A 322 11.18 29.99 11.41
CA VAL A 322 10.52 29.90 10.11
C VAL A 322 10.23 31.31 9.60
N LYS A 323 10.72 31.63 8.40
CA LYS A 323 10.44 32.91 7.72
C LYS A 323 9.84 32.65 6.35
N VAL A 324 8.93 33.54 5.92
CA VAL A 324 8.26 33.45 4.62
C VAL A 324 8.86 34.50 3.69
N ILE A 325 9.49 34.07 2.59
CA ILE A 325 10.04 35.01 1.60
C ILE A 325 8.90 35.46 0.69
N LEU A 326 8.32 36.62 0.97
CA LEU A 326 7.28 37.22 0.14
C LEU A 326 7.89 38.15 -0.90
N ALA A 327 7.30 38.18 -2.09
CA ALA A 327 7.56 39.15 -3.14
C ALA A 327 6.26 39.80 -3.60
N ASN A 328 6.35 41.10 -3.91
CA ASN A 328 5.25 41.85 -4.50
C ASN A 328 5.42 41.95 -6.01
N LEU A 329 4.60 41.20 -6.74
CA LEU A 329 4.50 41.23 -8.21
C LEU A 329 3.29 42.05 -8.69
N GLY A 330 2.57 42.69 -7.76
CA GLY A 330 1.50 43.63 -8.04
C GLY A 330 2.01 45.01 -8.41
N GLN A 331 1.08 45.95 -8.58
CA GLN A 331 1.38 47.34 -8.97
C GLN A 331 1.32 48.33 -7.80
N GLU A 332 0.80 47.91 -6.65
CA GLU A 332 0.58 48.76 -5.47
C GLU A 332 1.42 48.28 -4.28
N PRO A 333 1.88 49.17 -3.39
CA PRO A 333 2.47 48.78 -2.12
C PRO A 333 1.50 47.93 -1.28
N PHE A 334 2.02 46.86 -0.67
CA PHE A 334 1.24 45.97 0.18
C PHE A 334 1.73 46.03 1.63
N ALA A 335 0.89 46.55 2.52
CA ALA A 335 1.15 46.55 3.94
C ALA A 335 0.86 45.17 4.54
N ILE A 336 1.80 44.66 5.34
CA ILE A 336 1.68 43.44 6.13
C ILE A 336 1.62 43.88 7.58
N ALA A 337 0.49 43.64 8.23
CA ALA A 337 0.34 43.83 9.66
C ALA A 337 0.71 42.55 10.42
N ARG A 338 1.11 42.72 11.69
CA ARG A 338 1.34 41.59 12.57
C ARG A 338 0.02 40.83 12.79
N GLY A 339 0.04 39.52 12.55
CA GLY A 339 -1.14 38.65 12.60
C GLY A 339 -1.81 38.42 11.25
N ASP A 340 -1.40 39.12 10.19
CA ASP A 340 -1.91 38.85 8.85
C ASP A 340 -1.50 37.47 8.37
N ARG A 341 -2.43 36.75 7.75
CA ARG A 341 -2.16 35.45 7.14
C ARG A 341 -1.41 35.61 5.83
N ILE A 342 -0.14 35.20 5.81
CA ILE A 342 0.81 35.51 4.72
C ILE A 342 1.14 34.32 3.82
N ALA A 343 1.08 33.09 4.34
CA ALA A 343 1.38 31.86 3.60
C ALA A 343 0.63 30.69 4.22
N GLN A 344 0.80 29.49 3.66
CA GLN A 344 0.32 28.24 4.23
C GLN A 344 1.44 27.19 4.26
N LEU A 345 1.48 26.40 5.32
CA LEU A 345 2.43 25.31 5.51
C LEU A 345 1.79 23.97 5.13
N VAL A 346 2.48 23.16 4.34
CA VAL A 346 2.05 21.82 3.93
C VAL A 346 3.17 20.83 4.24
N PRO A 347 3.03 19.96 5.25
CA PRO A 347 3.97 18.88 5.48
C PRO A 347 3.93 17.88 4.31
N ALA A 348 5.09 17.41 3.87
CA ALA A 348 5.21 16.48 2.75
C ALA A 348 6.32 15.45 3.01
N PRO A 349 6.15 14.18 2.58
CA PRO A 349 7.23 13.21 2.61
C PRO A 349 8.34 13.61 1.63
N VAL A 350 9.60 13.37 2.01
CA VAL A 350 10.79 13.66 1.19
C VAL A 350 11.36 12.38 0.62
N GLN A 351 11.43 12.29 -0.70
CA GLN A 351 12.21 11.27 -1.39
C GLN A 351 13.67 11.71 -1.50
N ARG A 352 14.61 10.86 -1.07
CA ARG A 352 16.05 11.07 -1.29
C ARG A 352 16.54 10.23 -2.47
N ALA A 353 17.28 10.85 -3.36
CA ALA A 353 17.95 10.19 -4.48
C ALA A 353 19.43 9.96 -4.18
N VAL A 354 19.98 8.87 -4.70
CA VAL A 354 21.43 8.66 -4.84
C VAL A 354 21.79 8.99 -6.28
N LEU A 355 22.74 9.88 -6.50
CA LEU A 355 23.21 10.22 -7.85
C LEU A 355 24.30 9.23 -8.26
N GLU A 356 24.08 8.51 -9.35
CA GLU A 356 25.08 7.67 -10.02
C GLU A 356 25.61 8.39 -11.26
N VAL A 357 26.94 8.44 -11.41
CA VAL A 357 27.59 9.06 -12.57
C VAL A 357 27.82 7.97 -13.62
N VAL A 358 27.26 8.17 -14.81
CA VAL A 358 27.37 7.26 -15.96
C VAL A 358 27.99 7.96 -17.16
N GLU A 359 28.63 7.20 -18.06
CA GLU A 359 29.26 7.76 -19.27
C GLU A 359 28.25 8.17 -20.35
N ALA A 360 27.07 7.55 -20.35
CA ALA A 360 25.96 7.87 -21.26
C ALA A 360 24.62 7.67 -20.55
N LEU A 361 23.64 8.49 -20.91
CA LEU A 361 22.23 8.31 -20.51
C LEU A 361 21.51 7.54 -21.61
N ASP A 362 20.45 6.82 -21.25
CA ASP A 362 19.60 6.11 -22.21
C ASP A 362 18.88 7.08 -23.15
N ASP A 363 18.65 6.64 -24.39
CA ASP A 363 17.88 7.38 -25.37
C ASP A 363 16.39 7.36 -25.01
N THR A 364 15.75 8.54 -25.02
CA THR A 364 14.29 8.67 -24.85
C THR A 364 13.67 9.33 -26.08
N ALA A 365 12.37 9.12 -26.30
CA ALA A 365 11.65 9.75 -27.41
C ALA A 365 11.72 11.30 -27.41
N ARG A 366 11.97 11.92 -26.24
CA ARG A 366 12.17 13.36 -26.10
C ARG A 366 13.63 13.78 -26.36
N GLY A 367 14.60 12.89 -26.10
CA GLY A 367 16.03 13.10 -26.34
C GLY A 367 16.55 14.42 -25.75
N VAL A 368 17.42 15.10 -26.50
CA VAL A 368 17.99 16.42 -26.17
C VAL A 368 17.07 17.61 -26.48
N GLY A 369 15.78 17.37 -26.72
CA GLY A 369 14.78 18.41 -26.98
C GLY A 369 14.65 19.37 -25.79
N GLY A 370 15.14 20.61 -25.97
CA GLY A 370 15.47 21.55 -24.91
C GLY A 370 14.32 22.07 -24.04
N PHE A 371 14.74 22.79 -23.00
CA PHE A 371 13.88 23.56 -22.09
C PHE A 371 13.03 24.56 -22.90
N GLY A 372 11.70 24.43 -22.86
CA GLY A 372 10.77 25.35 -23.53
C GLY A 372 10.29 24.97 -24.94
N SER A 373 10.36 23.69 -25.35
CA SER A 373 9.80 23.24 -26.63
C SER A 373 8.25 23.17 -26.62
N THR A 374 7.58 24.31 -26.63
CA THR A 374 6.26 24.40 -27.26
C THR A 374 6.49 24.92 -28.67
N GLY A 375 6.01 24.20 -29.68
CA GLY A 375 6.10 24.61 -31.09
C GLY A 375 5.22 25.82 -31.43
N ARG A 376 5.44 26.96 -30.76
CA ARG A 376 5.00 28.31 -31.12
C ARG A 376 5.93 29.36 -30.56
#